data_AF-A0A3A6P876-F1
#
_entry.id   AF-A0A3A6P876-F1
#
_cell.length_a   1.000
_cell.length_b   1.000
_cell.length_c   1.000
_cell.angle_alpha   90.00
_cell.angle_beta   90.00
_cell.angle_gamma   90.00
#
_symmetry.space_group_name_H-M   'P 1'
#
loop_
_entity.id
_entity.type
_entity.pdbx_description
1 polymer ?
#
loop_
_entity_poly.entity_id
_entity_poly.type
_entity_poly.pdbx_seq_one_letter_code
_entity_poly.pdbx_strand_id
1 'polypeptide(L)'
;MFCSKCGNETKSDAVICTTCGGQPGGDEKMPSSQYSREDFYRAFIGQKSQEYYLRQFAKFDSRGKAGATWHWPAFFATFYWLLYRKMWGTAVLYFFSPYIAILLLVIASLFVGKADGGLLVGVGWLVYIIAMFFFPALYANAFYYRHCKKKLVQVAASGHSEERQLGELTGRGGTSKLFLFLFIFVIIAIIGILAAIAIPAYQGYTVRAQTTRTVQMGKEMGSHVAEYYGKHHRVPETLAEAGYGQSLPDYVGAVKIDTQTGVISITMAKSMLTGKSLNMIPTLQAGGEMVWVCRSKDIPPRHLPKACQENPAK
;
A
#
# COMPACT_ATOMS: atom_id res chain seq x y z
N MET A 1 24.20 55.94 16.73
CA MET A 1 22.75 56.21 16.58
C MET A 1 22.08 55.09 15.80
N PHE A 2 20.84 54.75 16.15
CA PHE A 2 20.05 53.76 15.44
C PHE A 2 18.97 54.46 14.60
N CYS A 3 18.68 53.93 13.42
CA CYS A 3 17.59 54.48 12.62
C CYS A 3 16.24 54.14 13.28
N SER A 4 15.45 55.15 13.64
CA SER A 4 14.13 54.98 14.29
C SER A 4 13.12 54.21 13.42
N LYS A 5 13.36 54.11 12.11
CA LYS A 5 12.49 53.44 11.14
C LYS A 5 12.83 51.96 10.93
N CYS A 6 14.10 51.56 11.08
CA CYS A 6 14.53 50.18 10.76
C CYS A 6 15.48 49.52 11.76
N GLY A 7 15.92 50.25 12.79
CA GLY A 7 16.77 49.71 13.87
C GLY A 7 18.22 49.39 13.46
N ASN A 8 18.64 49.68 12.22
CA ASN A 8 20.03 49.48 11.81
C ASN A 8 20.96 50.54 12.43
N GLU A 9 22.21 50.13 12.69
CA GLU A 9 23.28 51.04 13.09
C GLU A 9 23.58 52.03 11.97
N THR A 10 23.60 53.31 12.33
CA THR A 10 23.94 54.41 11.43
C THR A 10 25.16 55.15 11.98
N LYS A 11 26.03 55.63 11.08
CA LYS A 11 27.16 56.50 11.46
C LYS A 11 26.62 57.72 12.22
N SER A 12 27.35 58.18 13.22
CA SER A 12 26.97 59.27 14.12
C SER A 12 26.59 60.57 13.41
N ASP A 13 27.07 60.77 12.19
CA ASP A 13 26.93 62.03 11.43
C ASP A 13 26.02 61.85 10.19
N ALA A 14 25.41 60.68 10.02
CA ALA A 14 24.56 60.40 8.86
C ALA A 14 23.22 61.12 8.99
N VAL A 15 22.82 61.95 8.02
CA VAL A 15 21.51 62.63 8.02
C VAL A 15 20.35 61.69 7.62
N ILE A 16 20.66 60.62 6.87
CA ILE A 16 19.69 59.66 6.34
C ILE A 16 20.25 58.24 6.41
N CYS A 17 19.44 57.27 6.84
CA CYS A 17 19.79 55.86 6.86
C CYS A 17 19.90 55.28 5.45
N THR A 18 21.07 54.74 5.10
CA THR A 18 21.35 54.15 3.78
C THR A 18 20.55 52.87 3.48
N THR A 19 19.95 52.23 4.48
CA THR A 19 19.16 51.01 4.30
C THR A 19 17.69 51.30 3.96
N CYS A 20 17.07 52.31 4.59
CA CYS A 20 15.61 52.51 4.51
C CYS A 20 15.18 53.96 4.24
N GLY A 21 16.13 54.89 4.12
CA GLY A 21 15.86 56.31 3.88
C GLY A 21 15.26 57.07 5.07
N GLY A 22 15.25 56.49 6.27
CA GLY A 22 14.72 57.14 7.49
C GLY A 22 15.74 58.04 8.18
N GLN A 23 15.27 58.97 9.03
CA GLN A 23 16.15 59.80 9.86
C GLN A 23 16.77 58.98 11.02
N PRO A 24 17.99 59.29 11.46
CA PRO A 24 18.58 58.70 12.66
C PRO A 24 17.82 59.18 13.90
N GLY A 25 17.47 58.25 14.79
CA GLY A 25 16.97 58.58 16.12
C GLY A 25 18.13 58.81 17.08
N GLY A 26 17.95 59.72 18.03
CA GLY A 26 18.89 59.93 19.14
C GLY A 26 19.05 58.68 20.01
N ASP A 27 19.98 58.75 20.98
CA ASP A 27 20.46 57.62 21.81
C ASP A 27 19.41 57.00 22.78
N GLU A 28 18.12 57.09 22.47
CA GLU A 28 17.12 56.23 23.09
C GLU A 28 17.26 54.82 22.50
N LYS A 29 17.86 53.93 23.31
CA LYS A 29 17.85 52.50 23.09
C LYS A 29 16.42 52.06 22.79
N MET A 30 16.16 51.69 21.53
CA MET A 30 15.00 50.86 21.17
C MET A 30 14.91 49.71 22.20
N PRO A 31 13.76 49.45 22.81
CA PRO A 31 13.62 48.32 23.73
C PRO A 31 14.05 47.07 22.97
N SER A 32 15.09 46.40 23.48
CA SER A 32 15.57 45.13 22.94
C SER A 32 14.38 44.17 22.87
N SER A 33 14.11 43.59 21.70
CA SER A 33 13.03 42.61 21.50
C SER A 33 13.01 41.61 22.66
N GLN A 34 11.86 41.46 23.31
CA GLN A 34 11.74 40.56 24.46
C GLN A 34 11.99 39.10 24.06
N TYR A 35 11.76 38.78 22.79
CA TYR A 35 11.88 37.44 22.24
C TYR A 35 13.01 37.34 21.22
N SER A 36 13.76 36.24 21.29
CA SER A 36 14.78 35.91 20.31
C SER A 36 14.17 35.31 19.05
N ARG A 37 14.90 35.32 17.94
CA ARG A 37 14.49 34.62 16.70
C ARG A 37 14.23 33.13 16.93
N GLU A 38 14.94 32.53 17.88
CA GLU A 38 14.77 31.14 18.24
C GLU A 38 13.40 30.87 18.84
N ASP A 39 12.86 31.79 19.65
CA ASP A 39 11.54 31.66 20.26
C ASP A 39 10.43 31.60 19.21
N PHE A 40 10.54 32.41 18.15
CA PHE A 40 9.63 32.34 17.00
C PHE A 40 9.73 31.01 16.25
N TYR A 41 10.94 30.45 16.10
CA TYR A 41 11.10 29.11 15.53
C TYR A 41 10.50 28.03 16.43
N ARG A 42 10.70 28.11 17.74
CA ARG A 42 10.13 27.19 18.73
C ARG A 42 8.61 27.18 18.65
N ALA A 43 8.00 28.36 18.64
CA ALA A 43 6.55 28.53 18.48
C ALA A 43 6.03 27.83 17.21
N PHE A 44 6.70 28.03 16.06
CA PHE A 44 6.23 27.47 14.79
C PHE A 44 6.51 25.97 14.61
N ILE A 45 7.66 25.46 15.04
CA ILE A 45 8.01 24.03 14.86
C ILE A 45 7.13 23.14 15.74
N GLY A 46 6.78 23.64 16.93
CA GLY A 46 6.10 22.89 17.99
C GLY A 46 7.02 21.91 18.72
N GLN A 47 6.53 21.34 19.81
CA GLN A 47 7.34 20.55 20.75
C GLN A 47 8.05 19.33 20.12
N LYS A 48 7.45 18.70 19.11
CA LYS A 48 8.00 17.47 18.50
C LYS A 48 9.15 17.76 17.54
N SER A 49 10.30 17.15 17.81
CA SER A 49 11.56 17.28 17.04
C SER A 49 12.11 18.71 17.00
N GLN A 50 11.72 19.55 17.96
CA GLN A 50 12.10 20.96 18.04
C GLN A 50 13.62 21.13 18.06
N GLU A 51 14.30 20.47 18.99
CA GLU A 51 15.76 20.55 19.14
C GLU A 51 16.53 20.13 17.89
N TYR A 52 16.02 19.14 17.17
CA TYR A 52 16.64 18.70 15.92
C TYR A 52 16.61 19.83 14.88
N TYR A 53 15.45 20.43 14.63
CA TYR A 53 15.33 21.48 13.63
C TYR A 53 16.05 22.75 14.04
N LEU A 54 16.01 23.14 15.32
CA LEU A 54 16.76 24.29 15.81
C LEU A 54 18.26 24.15 15.57
N ARG A 55 18.84 22.97 15.84
CA ARG A 55 20.25 22.70 15.53
C ARG A 55 20.57 22.82 14.05
N GLN A 56 19.67 22.39 13.16
CA GLN A 56 19.85 22.54 11.71
C GLN A 56 19.71 23.99 11.27
N PHE A 57 18.74 24.72 11.84
CA PHE A 57 18.47 26.12 11.51
C PHE A 57 19.63 27.01 11.95
N ALA A 58 20.19 26.78 13.14
CA ALA A 58 21.39 27.46 13.61
C ALA A 58 22.58 27.30 12.64
N LYS A 59 22.77 26.11 12.07
CA LYS A 59 23.81 25.86 11.04
C LYS A 59 23.55 26.63 9.73
N PHE A 60 22.29 26.82 9.36
CA PHE A 60 21.94 27.60 8.16
C PHE A 60 22.05 29.10 8.40
N ASP A 61 21.64 29.56 9.58
CA ASP A 61 21.74 30.95 9.99
C ASP A 61 23.22 31.38 10.11
N SER A 62 24.10 30.54 10.69
CA SER A 62 25.54 30.84 10.78
C SER A 62 26.26 30.89 9.44
N ARG A 63 25.75 30.14 8.45
CA ARG A 63 26.28 30.14 7.06
C ARG A 63 25.62 31.19 6.16
N GLY A 64 24.56 31.85 6.63
CA GLY A 64 23.72 32.75 5.84
C GLY A 64 22.94 32.09 4.69
N LYS A 65 23.05 30.76 4.50
CA LYS A 65 22.38 30.01 3.42
C LYS A 65 21.93 28.62 3.85
N ALA A 66 20.71 28.25 3.42
CA ALA A 66 20.20 26.89 3.56
C ALA A 66 20.81 25.99 2.48
N GLY A 67 21.42 24.87 2.90
CA GLY A 67 22.15 23.95 2.03
C GLY A 67 21.69 22.49 2.18
N ALA A 68 22.38 21.59 1.46
CA ALA A 68 22.09 20.16 1.52
C ALA A 68 22.48 19.58 2.88
N THR A 69 21.54 18.90 3.53
CA THR A 69 21.74 18.13 4.75
C THR A 69 20.82 16.91 4.74
N TRP A 70 21.35 15.75 5.13
CA TRP A 70 20.60 14.50 5.12
C TRP A 70 19.40 14.53 6.09
N HIS A 71 18.28 13.96 5.66
CA HIS A 71 17.04 13.87 6.42
C HIS A 71 16.34 12.51 6.19
N TRP A 72 16.54 11.60 7.15
CA TRP A 72 16.03 10.23 7.10
C TRP A 72 14.52 10.11 6.87
N PRO A 73 13.63 10.86 7.56
CA PRO A 73 12.19 10.70 7.33
C PRO A 73 11.75 11.12 5.94
N ALA A 74 12.45 12.09 5.31
CA ALA A 74 12.11 12.49 3.96
C ALA A 74 12.51 11.41 2.96
N PHE A 75 13.67 10.77 3.12
CA PHE A 75 14.10 9.68 2.22
C PHE A 75 13.04 8.58 2.06
N PHE A 76 12.49 8.09 3.17
CA PHE A 76 11.50 7.00 3.13
C PHE A 76 10.05 7.47 2.93
N ALA A 77 9.73 8.68 3.41
CA ALA A 77 8.34 9.12 3.53
C ALA A 77 8.17 10.62 3.21
N THR A 78 8.79 11.12 2.13
CA THR A 78 8.75 12.54 1.73
C THR A 78 7.33 13.11 1.73
N PHE A 79 6.40 12.48 0.99
CA PHE A 79 5.03 12.98 0.87
C PHE A 79 4.33 13.12 2.23
N TYR A 80 4.42 12.08 3.06
CA TYR A 80 3.81 12.08 4.38
C TYR A 80 4.49 13.06 5.33
N TRP A 81 5.82 13.21 5.26
CA TRP A 81 6.55 14.20 6.03
C TRP A 81 6.12 15.63 5.67
N LEU A 82 5.89 15.93 4.38
CA LEU A 82 5.38 17.23 3.93
C LEU A 82 3.99 17.52 4.50
N LEU A 83 3.07 16.55 4.44
CA LEU A 83 1.72 16.68 5.03
C LEU A 83 1.77 16.83 6.55
N TYR A 84 2.61 16.02 7.22
CA TYR A 84 2.81 16.05 8.66
C TYR A 84 3.27 17.43 9.14
N ARG A 85 4.17 18.09 8.41
CA ARG A 85 4.67 19.45 8.70
C ARG A 85 3.86 20.57 8.06
N LYS A 86 2.65 20.28 7.56
CA LYS A 86 1.71 21.24 6.97
C LYS A 86 2.26 22.03 5.75
N MET A 87 3.21 21.46 5.01
CA MET A 87 3.74 22.04 3.77
C MET A 87 2.88 21.64 2.56
N TRP A 88 1.59 21.99 2.62
CA TRP A 88 0.57 21.53 1.67
C TRP A 88 0.90 21.82 0.20
N GLY A 89 1.37 23.04 -0.12
CA GLY A 89 1.72 23.40 -1.49
C GLY A 89 2.85 22.52 -2.06
N THR A 90 3.90 22.28 -1.27
CA THR A 90 5.00 21.40 -1.66
C THR A 90 4.55 19.94 -1.75
N ALA A 91 3.64 19.50 -0.88
CA ALA A 91 3.07 18.15 -0.93
C ALA A 91 2.29 17.91 -2.22
N VAL A 92 1.47 18.88 -2.66
CA VAL A 92 0.73 18.82 -3.92
C VAL A 92 1.69 18.74 -5.11
N LEU A 93 2.70 19.61 -5.15
CA LEU A 93 3.72 19.56 -6.21
C LEU A 93 4.45 18.21 -6.25
N TYR A 94 4.82 17.68 -5.07
CA TYR A 94 5.46 16.37 -4.98
C TYR A 94 4.56 15.25 -5.49
N PHE A 95 3.27 15.24 -5.09
CA PHE A 95 2.29 14.23 -5.50
C PHE A 95 2.06 14.20 -7.01
N PHE A 96 2.00 15.37 -7.65
CA PHE A 96 1.77 15.46 -9.09
C PHE A 96 3.06 15.36 -9.93
N SER A 97 4.24 15.51 -9.31
CA SER A 97 5.52 15.47 -10.03
C SER A 97 5.75 14.20 -10.88
N PRO A 98 5.31 12.98 -10.50
CA PRO A 98 5.51 11.79 -11.33
C PRO A 98 4.70 11.88 -12.63
N TYR A 99 3.48 12.39 -12.55
CA TYR A 99 2.61 12.55 -13.72
C TYR A 99 3.14 13.63 -14.66
N ILE A 100 3.66 14.72 -14.11
CA ILE A 100 4.33 15.77 -14.90
C ILE A 100 5.58 15.20 -15.56
N ALA A 101 6.40 14.43 -14.85
CA ALA A 101 7.60 13.82 -15.41
C ALA A 101 7.28 12.82 -16.53
N ILE A 102 6.27 11.96 -16.34
CA ILE A 102 5.79 11.04 -17.39
C ILE A 102 5.33 11.83 -18.61
N LEU A 103 4.50 12.86 -18.42
CA LEU A 103 4.00 13.68 -19.51
C LEU A 103 5.15 14.33 -20.29
N LEU A 104 6.13 14.89 -19.61
CA LEU A 104 7.30 15.51 -20.23
C LEU A 104 8.15 14.49 -21.01
N LEU A 105 8.37 13.29 -20.46
CA LEU A 105 9.12 12.23 -21.12
C LEU A 105 8.39 11.68 -22.35
N VAL A 106 7.06 11.53 -22.27
CA VAL A 106 6.23 11.14 -23.42
C VAL A 106 6.25 12.21 -24.50
N ILE A 107 6.15 13.50 -24.15
CA ILE A 107 6.28 14.58 -25.12
C ILE A 107 7.67 14.57 -25.75
N ALA A 108 8.72 14.44 -24.95
CA ALA A 108 10.10 14.39 -25.44
C ALA A 108 10.33 13.22 -26.41
N SER A 109 9.73 12.05 -26.15
CA SER A 109 9.87 10.89 -27.03
C SER A 109 9.17 11.05 -28.38
N LEU A 110 8.22 11.99 -28.53
CA LEU A 110 7.63 12.31 -29.84
C LEU A 110 8.60 13.06 -30.76
N PHE A 111 9.59 13.75 -30.20
CA PHE A 111 10.59 14.51 -30.96
C PHE A 111 11.87 13.72 -31.24
N VAL A 112 11.97 12.51 -30.70
CA VAL A 112 13.11 11.61 -30.86
C VAL A 112 12.63 10.41 -31.68
N GLY A 113 13.39 10.03 -32.71
CA GLY A 113 13.00 8.94 -33.61
C GLY A 113 12.63 7.64 -32.86
N LYS A 114 11.79 6.80 -33.48
CA LYS A 114 11.20 5.61 -32.84
C LYS A 114 12.23 4.66 -32.19
N ALA A 115 13.46 4.59 -32.73
CA ALA A 115 14.52 3.74 -32.19
C ALA A 115 15.07 4.22 -30.84
N ASP A 116 15.17 5.54 -30.64
CA ASP A 116 15.82 6.14 -29.46
C ASP A 116 14.81 6.61 -28.40
N GLY A 117 13.54 6.80 -28.77
CA GLY A 117 12.49 7.29 -27.88
C GLY A 117 12.24 6.40 -26.66
N GLY A 118 12.29 5.08 -26.82
CA GLY A 118 12.11 4.13 -25.70
C GLY A 118 13.24 4.22 -24.67
N LEU A 119 14.49 4.36 -25.14
CA LEU A 119 15.66 4.51 -24.28
C LEU A 119 15.61 5.82 -23.49
N LEU A 120 15.24 6.93 -24.15
CA LEU A 120 15.09 8.23 -23.50
C LEU A 120 14.06 8.18 -22.37
N VAL A 121 12.90 7.58 -22.61
CA VAL A 121 11.85 7.44 -21.59
C VAL A 121 12.35 6.58 -20.43
N GLY A 122 12.97 5.43 -20.72
CA GLY A 122 13.48 4.53 -19.68
C GLY A 122 14.55 5.17 -18.81
N VAL A 123 15.59 5.75 -19.41
CA VAL A 123 16.69 6.40 -18.69
C VAL A 123 16.18 7.65 -17.96
N GLY A 124 15.38 8.48 -18.62
CA GLY A 124 14.80 9.68 -18.03
C GLY A 124 13.93 9.36 -16.82
N TRP A 125 13.14 8.30 -16.88
CA TRP A 125 12.32 7.84 -15.76
C TRP A 125 13.17 7.33 -14.59
N LEU A 126 14.25 6.58 -14.87
CA LEU A 126 15.18 6.11 -13.85
C LEU A 126 15.88 7.27 -13.14
N VAL A 127 16.36 8.27 -13.89
CA VAL A 127 16.96 9.49 -13.34
C VAL A 127 15.94 10.26 -12.48
N TYR A 128 14.69 10.38 -12.96
CA TYR A 128 13.62 11.01 -12.20
C TYR A 128 13.35 10.29 -10.88
N ILE A 129 13.26 8.95 -10.87
CA ILE A 129 13.07 8.18 -9.64
C ILE A 129 14.22 8.43 -8.66
N ILE A 130 15.47 8.36 -9.11
CA ILE A 130 16.62 8.63 -8.25
C ILE A 130 16.53 10.05 -7.68
N ALA A 131 16.26 11.05 -8.52
CA ALA A 131 16.08 12.42 -8.05
C ALA A 131 14.93 12.53 -7.03
N MET A 132 13.78 11.91 -7.29
CA MET A 132 12.59 11.98 -6.44
C MET A 132 12.83 11.43 -5.03
N PHE A 133 13.66 10.41 -4.87
CA PHE A 133 13.99 9.84 -3.55
C PHE A 133 15.13 10.59 -2.84
N PHE A 134 16.21 10.90 -3.55
CA PHE A 134 17.42 11.45 -2.93
C PHE A 134 17.36 12.97 -2.76
N PHE A 135 16.70 13.70 -3.66
CA PHE A 135 16.65 15.16 -3.58
C PHE A 135 15.89 15.65 -2.33
N PRO A 136 14.68 15.15 -1.99
CA PRO A 136 14.03 15.55 -0.75
C PRO A 136 14.82 15.12 0.49
N ALA A 137 15.49 13.96 0.46
CA ALA A 137 16.34 13.51 1.56
C ALA A 137 17.49 14.48 1.84
N LEU A 138 18.08 15.07 0.80
CA LEU A 138 19.17 16.05 0.91
C LEU A 138 18.69 17.47 1.22
N TYR A 139 17.47 17.85 0.84
CA TYR A 139 17.01 19.24 0.93
C TYR A 139 15.81 19.45 1.86
N ALA A 140 15.27 18.43 2.51
CA ALA A 140 14.11 18.55 3.40
C ALA A 140 14.33 19.58 4.53
N ASN A 141 15.47 19.54 5.21
CA ASN A 141 15.77 20.53 6.26
C ASN A 141 15.80 21.96 5.71
N ALA A 142 16.37 22.15 4.51
CA ALA A 142 16.41 23.45 3.84
C ALA A 142 15.03 23.92 3.39
N PHE A 143 14.19 23.02 2.86
CA PHE A 143 12.81 23.33 2.51
C PHE A 143 11.99 23.76 3.72
N TYR A 144 12.12 23.02 4.82
CA TYR A 144 11.40 23.35 6.04
C TYR A 144 11.90 24.67 6.64
N TYR A 145 13.22 24.91 6.65
CA TYR A 145 13.79 26.20 7.08
C TYR A 145 13.22 27.38 6.27
N ARG A 146 13.22 27.29 4.93
CA ARG A 146 12.66 28.33 4.05
C ARG A 146 11.17 28.53 4.30
N HIS A 147 10.43 27.44 4.53
CA HIS A 147 9.02 27.50 4.87
C HIS A 147 8.77 28.24 6.19
N CYS A 148 9.49 27.87 7.26
CA CYS A 148 9.42 28.54 8.56
C CYS A 148 9.75 30.04 8.42
N LYS A 149 10.88 30.37 7.78
CA LYS A 149 11.30 31.76 7.58
C LYS A 149 10.26 32.58 6.82
N LYS A 150 9.68 32.03 5.75
CA LYS A 150 8.60 32.69 5.00
C LYS A 150 7.38 32.98 5.89
N LYS A 151 7.02 32.06 6.79
CA LYS A 151 5.90 32.24 7.71
C LYS A 151 6.18 33.23 8.83
N LEU A 152 7.40 33.22 9.38
CA LEU A 152 7.83 34.21 10.37
C LEU A 152 7.76 35.62 9.78
N VAL A 153 8.32 35.83 8.57
CA VAL A 153 8.24 37.14 7.89
C VAL A 153 6.80 37.56 7.61
N GLN A 154 5.94 36.61 7.20
CA GLN A 154 4.52 36.89 6.95
C GLN A 154 3.79 37.34 8.22
N VAL A 155 4.08 36.73 9.37
CA VAL A 155 3.47 37.11 10.65
C VAL A 155 4.06 38.41 11.18
N ALA A 156 5.37 38.62 11.07
CA ALA A 156 6.02 39.87 11.46
C ALA A 156 5.47 41.08 10.67
N ALA A 157 5.12 40.88 9.40
CA ALA A 157 4.51 41.91 8.56
C ALA A 157 3.09 42.34 8.99
N SER A 158 2.43 41.59 9.90
CA SER A 158 1.11 41.96 10.42
C SER A 158 1.13 43.17 11.38
N GLY A 159 2.30 43.56 11.89
CA GLY A 159 2.46 44.68 12.82
C GLY A 159 1.87 44.43 14.22
N HIS A 160 1.43 43.20 14.53
CA HIS A 160 0.95 42.82 15.86
C HIS A 160 2.09 42.77 16.90
N SER A 161 1.75 42.84 18.19
CA SER A 161 2.71 42.65 19.29
C SER A 161 3.41 41.29 19.20
N GLU A 162 4.68 41.21 19.63
CA GLU A 162 5.48 39.99 19.54
C GLU A 162 4.82 38.78 20.24
N GLU A 163 4.16 39.00 21.37
CA GLU A 163 3.37 37.97 22.08
C GLU A 163 2.24 37.39 21.20
N ARG A 164 1.51 38.27 20.49
CA ARG A 164 0.42 37.85 19.61
C ARG A 164 0.96 37.12 18.38
N GLN A 165 2.10 37.55 17.85
CA GLN A 165 2.80 36.86 16.77
C GLN A 165 3.21 35.44 17.17
N LEU A 166 3.74 35.24 18.38
CA LEU A 166 4.09 33.92 18.92
C LEU A 166 2.86 33.02 19.05
N GLY A 167 1.74 33.56 19.56
CA GLY A 167 0.47 32.83 19.63
C GLY A 167 -0.03 32.38 18.25
N GLU A 168 0.01 33.27 17.27
CA GLU A 168 -0.38 32.97 15.88
C GLU A 168 0.51 31.89 15.24
N LEU A 169 1.82 31.99 15.43
CA LEU A 169 2.78 30.99 14.92
C LEU A 169 2.56 29.61 15.56
N THR A 170 2.24 29.57 16.84
CA THR A 170 1.92 28.32 17.56
C THR A 170 0.68 27.65 16.98
N GLY A 171 -0.36 28.42 16.67
CA GLY A 171 -1.59 27.89 16.06
C GLY A 171 -1.41 27.42 14.61
N ARG A 172 -0.63 28.16 13.81
CA ARG A 172 -0.37 27.81 12.39
C ARG A 172 0.64 26.68 12.23
N GLY A 173 1.61 26.61 13.12
CA GLY A 173 2.73 25.67 13.10
C GLY A 173 2.39 24.26 13.59
N GLY A 174 3.40 23.58 14.11
CA GLY A 174 3.29 22.25 14.69
C GLY A 174 3.14 21.14 13.64
N THR A 175 2.35 20.12 13.99
CA THR A 175 2.23 18.89 13.19
C THR A 175 0.76 18.51 12.97
N SER A 176 0.46 17.88 11.83
CA SER A 176 -0.88 17.42 11.47
C SER A 176 -0.99 15.91 11.56
N LYS A 177 -2.09 15.40 12.14
CA LYS A 177 -2.43 13.97 12.16
C LYS A 177 -3.27 13.53 10.96
N LEU A 178 -3.63 14.45 10.05
CA LEU A 178 -4.52 14.15 8.92
C LEU A 178 -3.97 13.03 8.02
N PHE A 179 -2.65 12.96 7.85
CA PHE A 179 -2.01 11.93 7.05
C PHE A 179 -2.29 10.51 7.58
N LEU A 180 -2.47 10.33 8.90
CA LEU A 180 -2.72 9.03 9.51
C LEU A 180 -4.09 8.48 9.09
N PHE A 181 -5.11 9.32 9.05
CA PHE A 181 -6.44 8.93 8.59
C PHE A 181 -6.40 8.53 7.11
N LEU A 182 -5.78 9.36 6.27
CA LEU A 182 -5.62 9.06 4.85
C LEU A 182 -4.86 7.74 4.63
N PHE A 183 -3.82 7.49 5.41
CA PHE A 183 -3.04 6.25 5.35
C PHE A 183 -3.85 5.02 5.73
N ILE A 184 -4.67 5.09 6.79
CA ILE A 184 -5.53 3.98 7.22
C ILE A 184 -6.54 3.61 6.13
N PHE A 185 -7.19 4.59 5.49
CA PHE A 185 -8.14 4.31 4.42
C PHE A 185 -7.49 3.60 3.22
N VAL A 186 -6.28 4.01 2.85
CA VAL A 186 -5.51 3.37 1.77
C VAL A 186 -5.17 1.92 2.14
N ILE A 187 -4.73 1.66 3.38
CA ILE A 187 -4.44 0.30 3.85
C ILE A 187 -5.68 -0.58 3.78
N ILE A 188 -6.82 -0.10 4.28
CA ILE A 188 -8.08 -0.86 4.26
C ILE A 188 -8.49 -1.20 2.82
N ALA A 189 -8.37 -0.25 1.90
CA ALA A 189 -8.67 -0.47 0.48
C ALA A 189 -7.76 -1.55 -0.15
N ILE A 190 -6.46 -1.50 0.11
CA ILE A 190 -5.50 -2.52 -0.38
C ILE A 190 -5.84 -3.90 0.17
N ILE A 191 -6.10 -4.02 1.48
CA ILE A 191 -6.49 -5.29 2.11
C ILE A 191 -7.79 -5.81 1.48
N GLY A 192 -8.78 -4.94 1.24
CA GLY A 192 -10.04 -5.31 0.59
C GLY A 192 -9.83 -5.88 -0.81
N ILE A 193 -9.01 -5.24 -1.64
CA ILE A 193 -8.69 -5.73 -2.99
C ILE A 193 -7.97 -7.07 -2.93
N LEU A 194 -6.96 -7.20 -2.07
CA LEU A 194 -6.22 -8.45 -1.91
C LEU A 194 -7.12 -9.59 -1.43
N ALA A 195 -8.02 -9.32 -0.48
CA ALA A 195 -8.98 -10.30 0.02
C ALA A 195 -9.97 -10.74 -1.06
N ALA A 196 -10.47 -9.80 -1.87
CA ALA A 196 -11.41 -10.09 -2.95
C ALA A 196 -10.82 -11.04 -4.02
N ILE A 197 -9.50 -10.99 -4.24
CA ILE A 197 -8.80 -11.90 -5.17
C ILE A 197 -8.43 -13.21 -4.45
N ALA A 198 -7.87 -13.13 -3.24
CA ALA A 198 -7.31 -14.27 -2.54
C ALA A 198 -8.37 -15.25 -2.03
N ILE A 199 -9.50 -14.76 -1.50
CA ILE A 199 -10.54 -15.62 -0.91
C ILE A 199 -11.16 -16.56 -1.95
N PRO A 200 -11.64 -16.11 -3.13
CA PRO A 200 -12.19 -17.01 -4.14
C PRO A 200 -11.16 -18.00 -4.70
N ALA A 201 -9.90 -17.55 -4.86
CA ALA A 201 -8.83 -18.41 -5.32
C ALA A 201 -8.54 -19.54 -4.32
N TYR A 202 -8.46 -19.22 -3.03
CA TYR A 202 -8.24 -20.20 -1.96
C TYR A 202 -9.39 -21.20 -1.84
N GLN A 203 -10.64 -20.73 -1.92
CA GLN A 203 -11.82 -21.60 -1.96
C GLN A 203 -11.80 -22.57 -3.15
N GLY A 204 -11.36 -22.10 -4.32
CA GLY A 204 -11.21 -22.96 -5.50
C GLY A 204 -10.17 -24.08 -5.29
N TYR A 205 -9.06 -23.77 -4.62
CA TYR A 205 -8.01 -24.75 -4.30
C TYR A 205 -8.48 -25.81 -3.30
N THR A 206 -9.10 -25.40 -2.19
CA THR A 206 -9.57 -26.35 -1.16
C THR A 206 -10.65 -27.28 -1.71
N VAL A 207 -11.54 -26.76 -2.56
CA VAL A 207 -12.56 -27.57 -3.23
C VAL A 207 -11.95 -28.60 -4.19
N ARG A 208 -10.93 -28.23 -4.98
CA ARG A 208 -10.22 -29.19 -5.84
C ARG A 208 -9.50 -30.27 -5.04
N ALA A 209 -8.91 -29.90 -3.90
CA ALA A 209 -8.27 -30.85 -3.01
C ALA A 209 -9.30 -31.84 -2.43
N GLN A 210 -10.47 -31.34 -2.01
CA GLN A 210 -11.57 -32.17 -1.53
C GLN A 210 -12.08 -33.13 -2.60
N THR A 211 -12.40 -32.65 -3.81
CA THR A 211 -12.87 -33.53 -4.90
C THR A 211 -11.83 -34.57 -5.29
N THR A 212 -10.54 -34.22 -5.32
CA THR A 212 -9.46 -35.19 -5.59
C THR A 212 -9.41 -36.30 -4.55
N ARG A 213 -9.52 -35.95 -3.25
CA ARG A 213 -9.57 -36.95 -2.18
C ARG A 213 -10.83 -37.81 -2.24
N THR A 214 -11.99 -37.22 -2.53
CA THR A 214 -13.24 -37.96 -2.73
C THR A 214 -13.14 -38.95 -3.89
N VAL A 215 -12.47 -38.57 -5.00
CA VAL A 215 -12.25 -39.48 -6.12
C VAL A 215 -11.38 -40.67 -5.72
N GLN A 216 -10.29 -40.43 -4.98
CA GLN A 216 -9.42 -41.51 -4.50
C GLN A 216 -10.20 -42.48 -3.60
N MET A 217 -10.93 -41.94 -2.62
CA MET A 217 -11.80 -42.74 -1.74
C MET A 217 -12.88 -43.49 -2.54
N GLY A 218 -13.47 -42.86 -3.56
CA GLY A 218 -14.47 -43.48 -4.42
C GLY A 218 -13.91 -44.66 -5.23
N LYS A 219 -12.64 -44.62 -5.64
CA LYS A 219 -11.96 -45.75 -6.29
C LYS A 219 -11.73 -46.91 -5.33
N GLU A 220 -11.37 -46.61 -4.08
CA GLU A 220 -11.22 -47.61 -3.02
C GLU A 220 -12.56 -48.30 -2.74
N MET A 221 -13.64 -47.52 -2.52
CA MET A 221 -15.01 -48.04 -2.40
C MET A 221 -15.41 -48.91 -3.59
N GLY A 222 -15.12 -48.45 -4.81
CA GLY A 222 -15.37 -49.20 -6.03
C GLY A 222 -14.66 -50.55 -6.08
N SER A 223 -13.43 -50.62 -5.59
CA SER A 223 -12.67 -51.88 -5.55
C SER A 223 -13.33 -52.92 -4.64
N HIS A 224 -13.83 -52.50 -3.47
CA HIS A 224 -14.61 -53.35 -2.57
C HIS A 224 -15.93 -53.83 -3.19
N VAL A 225 -16.65 -52.93 -3.86
CA VAL A 225 -17.90 -53.28 -4.58
C VAL A 225 -17.62 -54.28 -5.71
N ALA A 226 -16.52 -54.11 -6.45
CA ALA A 226 -16.11 -55.03 -7.51
C ALA A 226 -15.72 -56.42 -6.97
N GLU A 227 -14.97 -56.48 -5.86
CA GLU A 227 -14.63 -57.75 -5.21
C GLU A 227 -15.88 -58.48 -4.71
N TYR A 228 -16.81 -57.75 -4.08
CA TYR A 228 -18.08 -58.30 -3.62
C TYR A 228 -18.89 -58.87 -4.79
N TYR A 229 -19.01 -58.12 -5.88
CA TYR A 229 -19.71 -58.56 -7.08
C TYR A 229 -19.06 -59.82 -7.69
N GLY A 230 -17.73 -59.90 -7.70
CA GLY A 230 -17.01 -61.07 -8.18
C GLY A 230 -17.29 -62.35 -7.39
N LYS A 231 -17.57 -62.25 -6.08
CA LYS A 231 -17.88 -63.39 -5.21
C LYS A 231 -19.37 -63.77 -5.20
N HIS A 232 -20.25 -62.78 -5.23
CA HIS A 232 -21.69 -62.98 -4.99
C HIS A 232 -22.55 -62.84 -6.24
N HIS A 233 -21.98 -62.38 -7.36
CA HIS A 233 -22.69 -62.10 -8.61
C HIS A 233 -23.90 -61.14 -8.45
N ARG A 234 -23.90 -60.32 -7.40
CA ARG A 234 -24.88 -59.26 -7.14
C ARG A 234 -24.19 -58.01 -6.60
N VAL A 235 -24.78 -56.84 -6.88
CA VAL A 235 -24.30 -55.57 -6.34
C VAL A 235 -24.71 -55.48 -4.86
N PRO A 236 -23.82 -55.04 -3.95
CA PRO A 236 -24.16 -54.85 -2.54
C PRO A 236 -25.11 -53.66 -2.37
N GLU A 237 -26.02 -53.74 -1.38
CA GLU A 237 -26.95 -52.65 -1.06
C GLU A 237 -26.24 -51.52 -0.29
N THR A 238 -25.18 -51.86 0.45
CA THR A 238 -24.42 -50.91 1.28
C THR A 238 -22.91 -51.12 1.16
N LEU A 239 -22.13 -50.08 1.43
CA LEU A 239 -20.67 -50.17 1.49
C LEU A 239 -20.18 -51.13 2.58
N ALA A 240 -20.90 -51.20 3.70
CA ALA A 240 -20.57 -52.12 4.80
C ALA A 240 -20.70 -53.58 4.35
N GLU A 241 -21.73 -53.90 3.56
CA GLU A 241 -21.90 -55.23 2.96
C GLU A 241 -20.76 -55.56 1.98
N ALA A 242 -20.25 -54.57 1.26
CA ALA A 242 -19.06 -54.69 0.41
C ALA A 242 -17.73 -54.84 1.19
N GLY A 243 -17.77 -54.82 2.52
CA GLY A 243 -16.58 -54.89 3.37
C GLY A 243 -15.82 -53.57 3.52
N TYR A 244 -16.40 -52.44 3.09
CA TYR A 244 -15.82 -51.12 3.30
C TYR A 244 -16.28 -50.54 4.66
N GLY A 245 -15.39 -50.61 5.65
CA GLY A 245 -15.65 -50.19 7.04
C GLY A 245 -15.00 -48.86 7.46
N GLN A 246 -14.40 -48.10 6.53
CA GLN A 246 -13.73 -46.84 6.89
C GLN A 246 -14.76 -45.74 7.20
N SER A 247 -14.44 -44.90 8.18
CA SER A 247 -15.26 -43.73 8.51
C SER A 247 -15.21 -42.71 7.37
N LEU A 248 -16.37 -42.12 7.06
CA LEU A 248 -16.45 -41.08 6.05
C LEU A 248 -15.85 -39.77 6.57
N PRO A 249 -15.03 -39.07 5.78
CA PRO A 249 -14.54 -37.75 6.14
C PRO A 249 -15.69 -36.74 6.32
N ASP A 250 -15.45 -35.70 7.11
CA ASP A 250 -16.41 -34.66 7.44
C ASP A 250 -16.96 -33.84 6.25
N TYR A 251 -16.28 -33.88 5.09
CA TYR A 251 -16.71 -33.25 3.85
C TYR A 251 -17.58 -34.15 2.96
N VAL A 252 -17.83 -35.40 3.38
CA VAL A 252 -18.74 -36.37 2.73
C VAL A 252 -19.98 -36.55 3.59
N GLY A 253 -21.16 -36.34 3.02
CA GLY A 253 -22.44 -36.41 3.74
C GLY A 253 -23.15 -37.75 3.62
N ALA A 254 -23.09 -38.37 2.44
CA ALA A 254 -23.71 -39.66 2.19
C ALA A 254 -23.02 -40.38 1.04
N VAL A 255 -23.08 -41.71 1.06
CA VAL A 255 -22.71 -42.55 -0.08
C VAL A 255 -23.85 -43.53 -0.36
N LYS A 256 -24.27 -43.63 -1.62
CA LYS A 256 -25.31 -44.54 -2.08
C LYS A 256 -24.79 -45.39 -3.22
N ILE A 257 -25.18 -46.66 -3.25
CA ILE A 257 -24.88 -47.58 -4.34
C ILE A 257 -26.19 -47.83 -5.09
N ASP A 258 -26.17 -47.65 -6.41
CA ASP A 258 -27.25 -48.10 -7.26
C ASP A 258 -27.11 -49.61 -7.48
N THR A 259 -28.05 -50.38 -6.93
CA THR A 259 -28.01 -51.85 -6.97
C THR A 259 -28.24 -52.43 -8.36
N GLN A 260 -28.76 -51.65 -9.31
CA GLN A 260 -28.95 -52.08 -10.70
C GLN A 260 -27.70 -51.85 -11.55
N THR A 261 -27.04 -50.71 -11.36
CA THR A 261 -25.93 -50.27 -12.23
C THR A 261 -24.55 -50.41 -11.59
N GLY A 262 -24.47 -50.58 -10.26
CA GLY A 262 -23.22 -50.56 -9.51
C GLY A 262 -22.61 -49.16 -9.34
N VAL A 263 -23.30 -48.10 -9.75
CA VAL A 263 -22.80 -46.72 -9.64
C VAL A 263 -22.78 -46.28 -8.17
N ILE A 264 -21.62 -45.78 -7.72
CA ILE A 264 -21.44 -45.24 -6.37
C ILE A 264 -21.61 -43.72 -6.42
N SER A 265 -22.63 -43.19 -5.77
CA SER A 265 -22.91 -41.76 -5.68
C SER A 265 -22.47 -41.20 -4.33
N ILE A 266 -21.48 -40.31 -4.32
CA ILE A 266 -20.92 -39.67 -3.14
C ILE A 266 -21.43 -38.23 -3.05
N THR A 267 -22.22 -37.92 -2.02
CA THR A 267 -22.76 -36.59 -1.78
C THR A 267 -21.85 -35.80 -0.84
N MET A 268 -21.46 -34.60 -1.25
CA MET A 268 -20.57 -33.72 -0.47
C MET A 268 -21.36 -32.94 0.60
N ALA A 269 -20.74 -32.67 1.76
CA ALA A 269 -21.39 -32.03 2.93
C ALA A 269 -20.81 -30.66 3.32
N LYS A 270 -19.69 -30.24 2.74
CA LYS A 270 -19.00 -28.99 3.12
C LYS A 270 -18.69 -28.09 1.93
N SER A 271 -18.33 -26.85 2.25
CA SER A 271 -17.90 -25.80 1.32
C SER A 271 -18.98 -25.46 0.28
N MET A 272 -18.59 -24.96 -0.89
CA MET A 272 -19.52 -24.73 -2.02
C MET A 272 -19.98 -26.03 -2.71
N LEU A 273 -19.63 -27.19 -2.16
CA LEU A 273 -20.03 -28.50 -2.67
C LEU A 273 -21.23 -29.12 -1.97
N THR A 274 -21.72 -28.55 -0.86
CA THR A 274 -22.81 -29.15 -0.08
C THR A 274 -24.01 -29.54 -0.95
N GLY A 275 -24.41 -30.81 -0.88
CA GLY A 275 -25.51 -31.40 -1.66
C GLY A 275 -25.15 -31.81 -3.08
N LYS A 276 -23.95 -31.48 -3.59
CA LYS A 276 -23.48 -31.89 -4.92
C LYS A 276 -22.94 -33.32 -4.89
N SER A 277 -23.15 -34.05 -5.98
CA SER A 277 -22.78 -35.46 -6.09
C SER A 277 -21.55 -35.70 -6.96
N LEU A 278 -20.76 -36.69 -6.59
CA LEU A 278 -19.70 -37.28 -7.40
C LEU A 278 -20.02 -38.76 -7.62
N ASN A 279 -20.14 -39.17 -8.88
CA ASN A 279 -20.57 -40.51 -9.26
C ASN A 279 -19.37 -41.30 -9.78
N MET A 280 -19.13 -42.47 -9.21
CA MET A 280 -18.15 -43.44 -9.67
C MET A 280 -18.88 -44.50 -10.48
N ILE A 281 -18.58 -44.57 -11.77
CA ILE A 281 -19.25 -45.45 -12.74
C ILE A 281 -18.30 -46.62 -13.05
N PRO A 282 -18.71 -47.87 -12.80
CA PRO A 282 -17.92 -49.02 -13.19
C PRO A 282 -17.92 -49.12 -14.72
N THR A 283 -16.75 -49.16 -15.34
CA THR A 283 -16.57 -49.23 -16.79
C THR A 283 -15.60 -50.35 -17.13
N LEU A 284 -15.99 -51.25 -18.03
CA LEU A 284 -15.11 -52.31 -18.51
C LEU A 284 -14.22 -51.75 -19.63
N GLN A 285 -12.91 -51.84 -19.48
CA GLN A 285 -11.95 -51.46 -20.51
C GLN A 285 -11.67 -52.61 -21.49
N ALA A 286 -11.10 -52.27 -22.66
CA ALA A 286 -10.61 -53.24 -23.64
C ALA A 286 -9.49 -54.07 -23.01
N GLY A 287 -9.81 -55.30 -22.61
CA GLY A 287 -8.94 -56.17 -21.79
C GLY A 287 -9.67 -56.86 -20.64
N GLY A 288 -10.91 -56.47 -20.35
CA GLY A 288 -11.74 -57.10 -19.30
C GLY A 288 -11.49 -56.56 -17.90
N GLU A 289 -10.63 -55.55 -17.75
CA GLU A 289 -10.39 -54.87 -16.47
C GLU A 289 -11.53 -53.88 -16.16
N MET A 290 -12.03 -53.92 -14.92
CA MET A 290 -13.05 -52.99 -14.42
C MET A 290 -12.39 -51.74 -13.85
N VAL A 291 -12.65 -50.60 -14.49
CA VAL A 291 -12.12 -49.29 -14.07
C VAL A 291 -13.25 -48.38 -13.61
N TRP A 292 -13.03 -47.68 -12.50
CA TRP A 292 -14.00 -46.73 -11.94
C TRP A 292 -13.79 -45.32 -12.52
N VAL A 293 -14.71 -44.92 -13.40
CA VAL A 293 -14.69 -43.60 -14.04
C VAL A 293 -15.52 -42.62 -13.21
N CYS A 294 -14.89 -41.53 -12.81
CA CYS A 294 -15.54 -40.48 -12.05
C CYS A 294 -16.30 -39.51 -12.94
N ARG A 295 -17.51 -39.10 -12.55
CA ARG A 295 -18.34 -38.08 -13.20
C ARG A 295 -19.11 -37.25 -12.19
N SER A 296 -19.43 -36.01 -12.53
CA SER A 296 -20.37 -35.19 -11.77
C SER A 296 -21.17 -34.29 -12.70
N LYS A 297 -22.49 -34.18 -12.46
CA LYS A 297 -23.35 -33.21 -13.15
C LYS A 297 -23.46 -31.89 -12.38
N ASP A 298 -23.29 -31.94 -11.05
CA ASP A 298 -23.57 -30.81 -10.16
C ASP A 298 -22.33 -29.97 -9.84
N ILE A 299 -21.14 -30.57 -9.93
CA ILE A 299 -19.85 -29.94 -9.62
C ILE A 299 -19.26 -29.37 -10.92
N PRO A 300 -19.00 -28.04 -10.99
CA PRO A 300 -18.40 -27.44 -12.17
C PRO A 300 -17.05 -28.09 -12.54
N PRO A 301 -16.72 -28.28 -13.84
CA PRO A 301 -15.47 -28.92 -14.27
C PRO A 301 -14.22 -28.29 -13.66
N ARG A 302 -14.21 -26.97 -13.46
CA ARG A 302 -13.08 -26.25 -12.82
C ARG A 302 -12.78 -26.72 -11.39
N HIS A 303 -13.69 -27.41 -10.71
CA HIS A 303 -13.53 -27.94 -9.37
C HIS A 303 -13.28 -29.45 -9.34
N LEU A 304 -13.34 -30.11 -10.50
CA LEU A 304 -13.08 -31.54 -10.65
C LEU A 304 -11.63 -31.80 -11.07
N PRO A 305 -11.03 -32.93 -10.68
CA PRO A 305 -9.79 -33.41 -11.28
C PRO A 305 -9.99 -33.70 -12.77
N LYS A 306 -8.92 -33.60 -13.57
CA LYS A 306 -8.97 -33.88 -15.01
C LYS A 306 -9.58 -35.26 -15.34
N ALA A 307 -9.24 -36.27 -14.54
CA ALA A 307 -9.76 -37.63 -14.67
C ALA A 307 -11.29 -37.74 -14.59
N CYS A 308 -11.99 -36.78 -13.97
CA CYS A 308 -13.46 -36.75 -13.90
C CYS A 308 -14.09 -35.94 -15.05
N GLN A 309 -13.29 -35.17 -15.78
CA GLN A 309 -13.75 -34.30 -16.87
C GLN A 309 -13.71 -35.04 -18.20
N GLU A 310 -12.74 -35.93 -18.39
CA GLU A 310 -12.52 -36.67 -19.64
C GLU A 310 -13.55 -37.78 -19.86
N ASN A 311 -13.85 -38.07 -21.13
CA ASN A 311 -14.73 -39.16 -21.53
C ASN A 311 -13.87 -40.40 -21.83
N PRO A 312 -14.12 -41.58 -21.23
CA PRO A 312 -13.31 -42.77 -21.43
C PRO A 312 -13.38 -43.37 -22.86
N ALA A 313 -14.10 -42.72 -23.78
CA ALA A 313 -14.32 -43.18 -25.16
C ALA A 313 -13.36 -42.52 -26.17
N LYS A 314 -12.10 -42.27 -25.79
CA LYS A 314 -11.02 -41.92 -26.72
C LYS A 314 -9.82 -42.81 -26.49
#